data_AF-A0A5C3EH06-F1
#
_entry.id   AF-A0A5C3EH06-F1
#
_cell.length_a   1.000
_cell.length_b   1.000
_cell.length_c   1.000
_cell.angle_alpha   90.00
_cell.angle_beta   90.00
_cell.angle_gamma   90.00
#
_symmetry.space_group_name_H-M   'P 1'
#
loop_
_entity.id
_entity.type
_entity.pdbx_description
1 polymer ?
#
loop_
_entity_poly.entity_id
_entity_poly.type
_entity_poly.pdbx_seq_one_letter_code
_entity_poly.pdbx_strand_id
1 'polypeptide(L)'
;MKLLTLVRLAAAMSAASSIIPTSAAPMFPSSPATTVRDGRAADWWQQYVANEQYKMAPVWPTRGRWNQAELFQKLRPFKERLNRLDTYRSWARRNPDTWNALTEQQRDVLSRPFFQWDEAMMKTEFPGQDMLKTRLEQEKKLVSQVESVLEDVATHLPDLVPRR
;
A
#
# COMPACT_ATOMS: atom_id res chain seq x y z
N MET A 1 -34.83 -55.26 -46.43
CA MET A 1 -33.47 -55.61 -45.96
C MET A 1 -33.03 -54.52 -45.00
N LYS A 2 -33.08 -54.79 -43.69
CA LYS A 2 -31.97 -55.07 -42.76
C LYS A 2 -31.43 -53.82 -42.06
N LEU A 3 -31.69 -53.76 -40.74
CA LEU A 3 -30.87 -53.06 -39.75
C LEU A 3 -29.40 -53.46 -39.90
N LEU A 4 -28.46 -52.58 -39.52
CA LEU A 4 -27.57 -52.80 -38.37
C LEU A 4 -26.59 -51.63 -38.17
N THR A 5 -26.53 -51.23 -36.91
CA THR A 5 -25.56 -50.37 -36.21
C THR A 5 -24.10 -50.77 -36.40
N LEU A 6 -23.19 -49.79 -36.38
CA LEU A 6 -21.83 -49.95 -35.88
C LEU A 6 -21.43 -48.77 -34.98
N VAL A 7 -20.76 -49.13 -33.89
CA VAL A 7 -20.50 -48.37 -32.67
C VAL A 7 -18.97 -48.18 -32.55
N ARG A 8 -18.57 -47.05 -31.94
CA ARG A 8 -17.27 -46.72 -31.28
C ARG A 8 -16.12 -46.21 -32.18
N LEU A 9 -15.66 -44.99 -31.87
CA LEU A 9 -14.43 -44.83 -31.08
C LEU A 9 -14.37 -43.43 -30.43
N ALA A 10 -14.00 -43.42 -29.16
CA ALA A 10 -13.73 -42.23 -28.36
C ALA A 10 -12.28 -41.77 -28.56
N ALA A 11 -12.06 -40.45 -28.55
CA ALA A 11 -10.84 -39.86 -28.01
C ALA A 11 -11.11 -38.39 -27.66
N ALA A 12 -11.27 -38.15 -26.36
CA ALA A 12 -11.18 -36.82 -25.79
C ALA A 12 -9.73 -36.34 -25.89
N MET A 13 -9.51 -35.13 -26.41
CA MET A 13 -8.32 -34.35 -26.09
C MET A 13 -8.76 -32.94 -25.70
N SER A 14 -9.03 -32.81 -24.41
CA SER A 14 -8.94 -31.54 -23.70
C SER A 14 -7.48 -31.09 -23.72
N ALA A 15 -7.14 -30.18 -24.62
CA ALA A 15 -5.92 -29.38 -24.48
C ALA A 15 -6.33 -28.07 -23.81
N ALA A 16 -6.01 -27.98 -22.53
CA ALA A 16 -6.23 -26.85 -21.67
C ALA A 16 -5.68 -25.56 -22.32
N SER A 17 -6.54 -24.55 -22.39
CA SER A 17 -6.10 -23.17 -22.59
C SER A 17 -5.22 -22.78 -21.40
N SER A 18 -3.92 -22.86 -21.58
CA SER A 18 -2.93 -22.29 -20.68
C SER A 18 -3.12 -20.78 -20.67
N ILE A 19 -3.96 -20.28 -19.76
CA ILE A 19 -3.94 -18.89 -19.36
C ILE A 19 -2.56 -18.68 -18.76
N ILE A 20 -1.68 -18.00 -19.51
CA ILE A 20 -0.44 -17.45 -18.98
C ILE A 20 -0.87 -16.36 -18.00
N PRO A 21 -0.74 -16.50 -16.67
CA PRO A 21 -0.81 -15.35 -15.80
C PRO A 21 0.57 -14.71 -15.91
N THR A 22 0.70 -13.70 -16.77
CA THR A 22 1.83 -12.77 -16.72
C THR A 22 1.69 -11.95 -15.43
N SER A 23 1.94 -12.58 -14.29
CA SER A 23 2.26 -11.88 -13.04
C SER A 23 3.74 -11.51 -13.12
N ALA A 24 4.07 -10.63 -14.05
CA ALA A 24 5.31 -9.88 -13.97
C ALA A 24 5.10 -8.84 -12.87
N ALA A 25 5.67 -9.09 -11.69
CA ALA A 25 5.97 -8.01 -10.77
C ALA A 25 6.75 -6.92 -11.54
N PRO A 26 6.51 -5.63 -11.28
CA PRO A 26 7.24 -4.58 -11.97
C PRO A 26 8.75 -4.76 -11.74
N MET A 27 9.49 -5.09 -12.80
CA MET A 27 10.95 -5.11 -12.78
C MET A 27 11.46 -3.69 -12.99
N PHE A 28 12.16 -3.16 -11.98
CA PHE A 28 12.85 -1.88 -12.08
C PHE A 28 14.10 -2.01 -12.97
N PRO A 29 14.38 -1.05 -13.87
CA PRO A 29 15.60 -1.05 -14.66
C PRO A 29 16.83 -0.79 -13.77
N SER A 30 17.85 -1.62 -13.94
CA SER A 30 19.10 -1.58 -13.17
C SER A 30 20.08 -0.52 -13.69
N SER A 31 20.38 0.46 -12.83
CA SER A 31 21.62 1.25 -12.66
C SER A 31 22.18 2.14 -13.81
N PRO A 32 22.89 3.23 -13.43
CA PRO A 32 24.36 3.10 -13.38
C PRO A 32 25.01 3.57 -12.06
N ALA A 33 25.90 2.70 -11.57
CA ALA A 33 27.14 2.88 -10.80
C ALA A 33 27.31 3.91 -9.64
N THR A 34 27.73 3.32 -8.49
CA THR A 34 28.56 3.87 -7.38
C THR A 34 27.83 4.77 -6.39
N THR A 35 27.55 4.41 -5.15
CA THR A 35 28.37 3.69 -4.15
C THR A 35 27.57 2.63 -3.39
N VAL A 36 28.17 1.46 -3.16
CA VAL A 36 27.75 0.53 -2.11
C VAL A 36 27.91 1.27 -0.77
N ARG A 37 26.83 1.86 -0.27
CA ARG A 37 26.74 2.38 1.09
C ARG A 37 25.87 1.40 1.88
N ASP A 38 26.41 0.21 2.11
CA ASP A 38 25.91 -0.88 2.98
C ASP A 38 24.44 -1.33 2.88
N GLY A 39 23.64 -0.85 1.92
CA GLY A 39 22.25 -1.27 1.75
C GLY A 39 21.36 -1.02 2.97
N ARG A 40 21.76 -0.13 3.88
CA ARG A 40 20.95 0.25 5.05
C ARG A 40 20.14 1.49 4.71
N ALA A 41 18.82 1.40 4.89
CA ALA A 41 17.93 2.55 4.79
C ALA A 41 18.36 3.68 5.74
N ALA A 42 18.07 4.93 5.37
CA ALA A 42 18.36 6.12 6.17
C ALA A 42 17.86 6.01 7.62
N ASP A 43 18.59 6.64 8.55
CA ASP A 43 18.27 6.60 9.99
C ASP A 43 16.85 7.09 10.31
N TRP A 44 16.35 8.08 9.57
CA TRP A 44 14.99 8.60 9.77
C TRP A 44 13.92 7.54 9.45
N TRP A 45 14.18 6.67 8.48
CA TRP A 45 13.30 5.56 8.13
C TRP A 45 13.39 4.44 9.15
N GLN A 46 14.60 4.10 9.60
CA GLN A 46 14.78 3.10 10.65
C GLN A 46 14.08 3.53 11.95
N GLN A 47 14.20 4.80 12.33
CA GLN A 47 13.48 5.37 13.46
C GLN A 47 11.97 5.34 13.26
N TYR A 48 11.48 5.59 12.04
CA TYR A 48 10.07 5.47 11.72
C TYR A 48 9.58 4.03 11.95
N VAL A 49 10.26 3.03 11.36
CA VAL A 49 9.89 1.61 11.50
C VAL A 49 9.89 1.19 12.97
N ALA A 50 10.94 1.52 13.71
CA ALA A 50 11.06 1.16 15.13
C ALA A 50 9.94 1.75 16.02
N ASN A 51 9.45 2.95 15.69
CA ASN A 51 8.48 3.66 16.53
C ASN A 51 7.02 3.50 16.08
N GLU A 52 6.78 3.26 14.79
CA GLU A 52 5.45 3.34 14.19
C GLU A 52 4.90 2.00 13.70
N GLN A 53 5.71 0.94 13.62
CA GLN A 53 5.26 -0.39 13.18
C GLN A 53 4.10 -0.93 14.04
N TYR A 54 4.05 -0.59 15.33
CA TYR A 54 2.99 -1.01 16.26
C TYR A 54 1.72 -0.15 16.19
N LYS A 55 1.74 0.99 15.48
CA LYS A 55 0.61 1.92 15.34
C LYS A 55 -0.24 1.58 14.11
N MET A 56 -0.58 0.31 13.96
CA MET A 56 -1.37 -0.17 12.84
C MET A 56 -2.83 0.27 12.91
N ALA A 57 -3.48 0.34 11.73
CA ALA A 57 -4.92 0.49 11.64
C ALA A 57 -5.63 -0.61 12.44
N PRO A 58 -6.69 -0.27 13.19
CA PRO A 58 -7.39 -1.26 14.00
C PRO A 58 -8.13 -2.26 13.08
N VAL A 59 -8.11 -3.54 13.44
CA VAL A 59 -8.84 -4.57 12.70
C VAL A 59 -10.32 -4.48 13.08
N TRP A 60 -11.19 -4.30 12.08
CA TRP A 60 -12.64 -4.20 12.33
C TRP A 60 -13.13 -5.47 13.05
N PRO A 61 -13.95 -5.34 14.10
CA PRO A 61 -14.37 -6.49 14.90
C PRO A 61 -15.22 -7.45 14.05
N THR A 62 -14.93 -8.75 14.17
CA THR A 62 -15.65 -9.82 13.46
C THR A 62 -17.03 -10.09 14.08
N ARG A 63 -17.23 -9.74 15.35
CA ARG A 63 -18.49 -9.84 16.10
C ARG A 63 -18.67 -8.60 16.96
N GLY A 64 -19.90 -8.09 17.03
CA GLY A 64 -20.22 -6.84 17.71
C GLY A 64 -19.93 -5.61 16.85
N ARG A 65 -20.25 -4.42 17.39
CA ARG A 65 -20.00 -3.13 16.74
C ARG A 65 -19.26 -2.25 17.73
N TRP A 66 -18.16 -1.65 17.31
CA TRP A 66 -17.62 -0.52 18.07
C TRP A 66 -18.64 0.60 18.04
N ASN A 67 -18.90 1.18 19.21
CA ASN A 67 -19.55 2.47 19.24
C ASN A 67 -18.59 3.54 18.69
N GLN A 68 -19.12 4.72 18.41
CA GLN A 68 -18.34 5.76 17.76
C GLN A 68 -17.13 6.19 18.59
N ALA A 69 -17.28 6.36 19.91
CA ALA A 69 -16.20 6.75 20.81
C ALA A 69 -15.08 5.69 20.88
N GLU A 70 -15.43 4.41 20.91
CA GLU A 70 -14.48 3.29 20.84
C GLU A 70 -13.70 3.29 19.53
N LEU A 71 -14.39 3.48 18.41
CA LEU A 71 -13.75 3.57 17.10
C LEU A 71 -12.69 4.69 17.07
N PHE A 72 -13.00 5.88 17.61
CA PHE A 72 -12.03 6.97 17.72
C PHE A 72 -10.81 6.62 18.54
N GLN A 73 -11.02 6.00 19.70
CA GLN A 73 -9.92 5.60 20.57
C GLN A 73 -9.02 4.57 19.88
N LYS A 74 -9.63 3.60 19.17
CA LYS A 74 -8.89 2.55 18.44
C LYS A 74 -8.16 3.10 17.21
N LEU A 75 -8.68 4.14 16.56
CA LEU A 75 -8.05 4.78 15.40
C LEU A 75 -6.93 5.76 15.77
N ARG A 76 -6.87 6.26 17.01
CA ARG A 76 -5.90 7.28 17.41
C ARG A 76 -4.43 6.92 17.09
N PRO A 77 -3.92 5.71 17.41
CA PRO A 77 -2.55 5.35 17.06
C PRO A 77 -2.30 5.38 15.54
N PHE A 78 -3.28 4.89 14.76
CA PHE A 78 -3.20 4.90 13.31
C PHE A 78 -3.19 6.32 12.75
N LYS A 79 -4.01 7.22 13.28
CA LYS A 79 -4.01 8.64 12.92
C LYS A 79 -2.64 9.31 13.19
N GLU A 80 -2.02 9.01 14.33
CA GLU A 80 -0.68 9.53 14.64
C GLU A 80 0.37 9.06 13.64
N ARG A 81 0.32 7.79 13.23
CA ARG A 81 1.17 7.23 12.18
C ARG A 81 0.94 7.94 10.85
N LEU A 82 -0.31 8.17 10.45
CA LEU A 82 -0.65 8.89 9.23
C LEU A 82 -0.08 10.32 9.23
N ASN A 83 -0.14 11.03 10.34
CA ASN A 83 0.43 12.39 10.45
C ASN A 83 1.96 12.39 10.28
N ARG A 84 2.65 11.39 10.85
CA ARG A 84 4.10 11.23 10.66
C ARG A 84 4.44 10.88 9.21
N LEU A 85 3.72 9.93 8.62
CA LEU A 85 3.88 9.59 7.21
C LEU A 85 3.60 10.77 6.29
N ASP A 86 2.60 11.59 6.61
CA ASP A 86 2.28 12.77 5.82
C ASP A 86 3.40 13.81 5.87
N THR A 87 4.10 13.91 6.99
CA THR A 87 5.29 14.77 7.12
C THR A 87 6.39 14.31 6.15
N TYR A 88 6.71 13.01 6.13
CA TYR A 88 7.72 12.45 5.22
C TYR A 88 7.30 12.53 3.76
N ARG A 89 6.04 12.18 3.46
CA ARG A 89 5.46 12.30 2.13
C ARG A 89 5.52 13.74 1.62
N SER A 90 5.10 14.70 2.44
CA SER A 90 5.10 16.12 2.09
C SER A 90 6.52 16.65 1.89
N TRP A 91 7.47 16.21 2.70
CA TRP A 91 8.88 16.52 2.50
C TRP A 91 9.41 15.97 1.18
N ALA A 92 9.20 14.68 0.89
CA ALA A 92 9.67 14.02 -0.32
C ALA A 92 9.11 14.68 -1.59
N ARG A 93 7.87 15.21 -1.51
CA ARG A 93 7.25 15.99 -2.59
C ARG A 93 7.85 17.38 -2.79
N ARG A 94 8.32 18.01 -1.72
CA ARG A 94 8.85 19.39 -1.74
C ARG A 94 10.36 19.43 -2.00
N ASN A 95 11.07 18.37 -1.66
CA ASN A 95 12.51 18.27 -1.90
C ASN A 95 12.77 17.96 -3.38
N PRO A 96 13.46 18.85 -4.13
CA PRO A 96 13.69 18.66 -5.56
C PRO A 96 14.50 17.41 -5.88
N ASP A 97 15.51 17.09 -5.07
CA ASP A 97 16.39 15.94 -5.30
C ASP A 97 15.62 14.63 -5.13
N THR A 98 14.81 14.53 -4.07
CA THR A 98 13.89 13.42 -3.88
C THR A 98 12.88 13.34 -5.03
N TRP A 99 12.20 14.44 -5.34
CA TRP A 99 11.15 14.45 -6.36
C TRP A 99 11.66 14.01 -7.74
N ASN A 100 12.84 14.49 -8.13
CA ASN A 100 13.46 14.17 -9.41
C ASN A 100 13.89 12.70 -9.51
N ALA A 101 14.29 12.08 -8.40
CA ALA A 101 14.67 10.68 -8.35
C ALA A 101 13.49 9.70 -8.40
N LEU A 102 12.27 10.16 -8.09
CA LEU A 102 11.07 9.32 -8.11
C LEU A 102 10.55 9.05 -9.52
N THR A 103 10.07 7.84 -9.76
CA THR A 103 9.27 7.48 -10.94
C THR A 103 7.91 8.18 -10.94
N GLU A 104 7.26 8.27 -12.10
CA GLU A 104 5.90 8.84 -12.21
C GLU A 104 4.90 8.13 -11.29
N GLN A 105 4.99 6.80 -11.19
CA GLN A 105 4.12 6.02 -10.30
C GLN A 105 4.37 6.34 -8.83
N GLN A 106 5.63 6.47 -8.39
CA GLN A 106 5.95 6.85 -7.02
C GLN A 106 5.48 8.27 -6.70
N ARG A 107 5.63 9.20 -7.65
CA ARG A 107 5.11 10.57 -7.53
C ARG A 107 3.58 10.60 -7.39
N ASP A 108 2.86 9.79 -8.16
CA ASP A 108 1.41 9.64 -8.04
C ASP A 108 1.03 9.12 -6.65
N VAL A 109 1.69 8.07 -6.16
CA VAL A 109 1.45 7.52 -4.81
C VAL A 109 1.64 8.58 -3.73
N LEU A 110 2.74 9.33 -3.76
CA LEU A 110 2.98 10.38 -2.76
C LEU A 110 2.00 11.56 -2.88
N SER A 111 1.43 11.79 -4.07
CA SER A 111 0.49 12.90 -4.30
C SER A 111 -0.91 12.63 -3.75
N ARG A 112 -1.29 11.35 -3.56
CA ARG A 112 -2.61 10.96 -3.03
C ARG A 112 -2.73 11.34 -1.55
N PRO A 113 -3.71 12.18 -1.16
CA PRO A 113 -3.89 12.59 0.23
C PRO A 113 -4.37 11.43 1.12
N PHE A 114 -3.99 11.45 2.39
CA PHE A 114 -4.54 10.54 3.39
C PHE A 114 -5.92 11.01 3.81
N PHE A 115 -6.78 10.10 4.21
CA PHE A 115 -8.07 10.44 4.80
C PHE A 115 -7.88 11.15 6.15
N GLN A 116 -8.68 12.19 6.40
CA GLN A 116 -8.71 12.85 7.69
C GLN A 116 -9.60 12.05 8.65
N TRP A 117 -8.97 11.19 9.46
CA TRP A 117 -9.64 10.40 10.50
C TRP A 117 -9.95 11.25 11.75
N ASP A 118 -10.74 12.31 11.59
CA ASP A 118 -11.28 13.10 12.69
C ASP A 118 -12.78 12.88 12.87
N GLU A 119 -13.29 13.43 13.98
CA GLU A 119 -14.66 13.17 14.40
C GLU A 119 -15.72 13.80 13.52
N ALA A 120 -15.42 14.98 12.97
CA ALA A 120 -16.32 15.64 12.06
C ALA A 120 -16.39 14.87 10.74
N MET A 121 -15.23 14.55 10.14
CA MET A 121 -15.14 13.90 8.83
C MET A 121 -15.75 12.51 8.81
N MET A 122 -15.53 11.72 9.86
CA MET A 122 -16.17 10.40 9.95
C MET A 122 -17.69 10.48 10.14
N LYS A 123 -18.20 11.54 10.79
CA LYS A 123 -19.65 11.76 10.94
C LYS A 123 -20.30 12.21 9.64
N THR A 124 -19.62 13.03 8.85
CA THR A 124 -20.18 13.63 7.63
C THR A 124 -20.05 12.73 6.40
N GLU A 125 -18.90 12.09 6.20
CA GLU A 125 -18.64 11.32 4.97
C GLU A 125 -19.15 9.88 5.04
N PHE A 126 -19.32 9.32 6.24
CA PHE A 126 -19.64 7.91 6.41
C PHE A 126 -20.77 7.67 7.41
N PRO A 127 -22.04 7.83 6.99
CA PRO A 127 -23.17 7.51 7.84
C PRO A 127 -23.30 5.99 8.13
N GLY A 128 -22.55 5.13 7.43
CA GLY A 128 -22.61 3.67 7.54
C GLY A 128 -21.26 3.01 7.86
N GLN A 129 -21.30 1.96 8.70
CA GLN A 129 -20.10 1.22 9.12
C GLN A 129 -19.39 0.47 7.98
N ASP A 130 -20.12 -0.03 6.99
CA ASP A 130 -19.52 -0.75 5.86
C ASP A 130 -18.66 0.17 4.98
N MET A 131 -19.05 1.45 4.88
CA MET A 131 -18.26 2.45 4.17
C MET A 131 -16.98 2.81 4.94
N LEU A 132 -17.06 2.94 6.28
CA LEU A 132 -15.87 3.13 7.13
C LEU A 132 -14.89 1.97 7.03
N LYS A 133 -15.39 0.73 7.03
CA LYS A 133 -14.55 -0.46 6.86
C LYS A 133 -13.85 -0.45 5.50
N THR A 134 -14.59 -0.20 4.42
CA THR A 134 -14.02 -0.09 3.07
C THR A 134 -12.96 1.00 3.00
N ARG A 135 -13.25 2.17 3.59
CA ARG A 135 -12.30 3.29 3.63
C ARG A 135 -11.04 2.95 4.39
N LEU A 136 -11.15 2.26 5.53
CA LEU A 136 -9.99 1.84 6.33
C LEU A 136 -9.08 0.87 5.56
N GLU A 137 -9.66 -0.08 4.82
CA GLU A 137 -8.87 -1.00 3.99
C GLU A 137 -8.20 -0.28 2.80
N GLN A 138 -8.88 0.67 2.16
CA GLN A 138 -8.27 1.54 1.14
C GLN A 138 -7.10 2.34 1.71
N GLU A 139 -7.28 2.90 2.91
CA GLU A 139 -6.26 3.70 3.58
C GLU A 139 -5.04 2.85 3.94
N LYS A 140 -5.24 1.64 4.46
CA LYS A 140 -4.15 0.68 4.74
C LYS A 140 -3.34 0.38 3.49
N LYS A 141 -4.00 0.21 2.35
CA LYS A 141 -3.32 -0.01 1.06
C LYS A 141 -2.50 1.22 0.66
N LEU A 142 -3.06 2.43 0.78
CA LEU A 142 -2.32 3.65 0.47
C LEU A 142 -1.11 3.84 1.40
N VAL A 143 -1.28 3.58 2.71
CA VAL A 143 -0.18 3.62 3.69
C VAL A 143 0.95 2.69 3.28
N SER A 144 0.64 1.43 2.96
CA SER A 144 1.66 0.47 2.52
C SER A 144 2.37 0.93 1.25
N GLN A 145 1.65 1.54 0.29
CA GLN A 145 2.25 2.10 -0.91
C GLN A 145 3.18 3.26 -0.60
N VAL A 146 2.74 4.23 0.23
CA VAL A 146 3.56 5.39 0.63
C VAL A 146 4.79 4.94 1.40
N GLU A 147 4.65 3.97 2.31
CA GLU A 147 5.77 3.41 3.06
C GLU A 147 6.81 2.77 2.15
N SER A 148 6.39 1.96 1.18
CA SER A 148 7.30 1.36 0.20
C SER A 148 8.06 2.43 -0.58
N VAL A 149 7.41 3.51 -1.01
CA VAL A 149 8.08 4.61 -1.71
C VAL A 149 9.08 5.34 -0.80
N LEU A 150 8.71 5.58 0.46
CA LEU A 150 9.59 6.25 1.42
C LEU A 150 10.78 5.37 1.83
N GLU A 151 10.61 4.06 1.90
CA GLU A 151 11.69 3.09 2.09
C GLU A 151 12.66 3.09 0.92
N ASP A 152 12.16 3.11 -0.32
CA ASP A 152 13.00 3.24 -1.52
C ASP A 152 13.81 4.54 -1.45
N VAL A 153 13.18 5.66 -1.12
CA VAL A 153 13.85 6.96 -0.94
C VAL A 153 14.92 6.86 0.14
N ALA A 154 14.61 6.26 1.29
CA ALA A 154 15.56 6.10 2.39
C ALA A 154 16.75 5.21 2.03
N THR A 155 16.54 4.23 1.17
CA THR A 155 17.57 3.27 0.73
C THR A 155 18.47 3.86 -0.34
N HIS A 156 17.89 4.59 -1.30
CA HIS A 156 18.61 5.11 -2.45
C HIS A 156 19.15 6.53 -2.25
N LEU A 157 18.57 7.31 -1.33
CA LEU A 157 18.97 8.68 -1.02
C LEU A 157 19.19 8.87 0.50
N PRO A 158 20.10 8.10 1.13
CA PRO A 158 20.23 8.05 2.58
C PRO A 158 20.72 9.36 3.22
N ASP A 159 21.38 10.24 2.45
CA ASP A 159 21.83 11.56 2.92
C ASP A 159 20.70 12.60 2.99
N LEU A 160 19.56 12.34 2.32
CA LEU A 160 18.44 13.26 2.33
C LEU A 160 17.60 13.04 3.60
N VAL A 161 17.45 14.11 4.38
CA VAL A 161 16.77 14.06 5.68
C VAL A 161 15.49 14.90 5.65
N PRO A 162 14.35 14.34 6.08
CA PRO A 162 13.15 15.09 6.37
C PRO A 162 13.41 16.16 7.43
N ARG A 163 13.43 17.43 7.01
CA ARG A 163 13.52 18.55 7.95
C ARG A 163 12.13 18.81 8.52
N ARG A 164 12.05 18.89 9.85
CA ARG A 164 10.82 19.22 10.59
C ARG A 164 10.40 20.66 10.34
#